data_AF-A0A381ZXV8-F1
#
_entry.id   AF-A0A381ZXV8-F1
#
_cell.length_a   1.000
_cell.length_b   1.000
_cell.length_c   1.000
_cell.angle_alpha   90.00
_cell.angle_beta   90.00
_cell.angle_gamma   90.00
#
_symmetry.space_group_name_H-M   'P 1'
#
loop_
_entity.id
_entity.type
_entity.pdbx_description
1 polymer ?
#
loop_
_entity_poly.entity_id
_entity_poly.type
_entity_poly.pdbx_seq_one_letter_code
_entity_poly.pdbx_strand_id
1 'polypeptide(L)'
;MSNTTVSKLAIALKISSEKLISQLNEAGVNVDKEADEITNDQKMSLLNHLRGSHGTKKEIKSPSKLTVNRRSQSELKLSGGFGTSRTVNV
;
A
#
# COMPACT_ATOMS: atom_id res chain seq x y z
N MET A 1 11.14 -23.17 -22.84
CA MET A 1 11.91 -22.20 -23.65
C MET A 1 10.93 -21.28 -24.37
N SER A 2 10.52 -20.17 -23.77
CA SER A 2 9.63 -19.19 -24.42
C SER A 2 10.27 -17.80 -24.40
N ASN A 3 11.13 -17.56 -25.38
CA ASN A 3 11.73 -16.24 -25.61
C ASN A 3 10.74 -15.40 -26.41
N THR A 4 10.57 -14.15 -25.99
CA THR A 4 9.70 -13.17 -26.67
C THR A 4 10.40 -11.83 -26.70
N THR A 5 10.37 -11.12 -27.81
CA THR A 5 11.00 -9.81 -27.90
C THR A 5 10.28 -8.76 -27.06
N VAL A 6 10.99 -7.73 -26.64
CA VAL A 6 10.45 -6.58 -25.88
C VAL A 6 9.26 -5.96 -26.62
N SER A 7 9.38 -5.74 -27.93
CA SER A 7 8.30 -5.20 -28.77
C SER A 7 7.02 -6.05 -28.72
N LYS A 8 7.14 -7.37 -28.84
CA LYS A 8 5.99 -8.30 -28.77
C LYS A 8 5.34 -8.28 -27.38
N LEU A 9 6.14 -8.21 -26.33
CA LEU A 9 5.66 -8.17 -24.95
C LEU A 9 4.98 -6.83 -24.63
N ALA A 10 5.52 -5.71 -25.11
CA ALA A 10 4.93 -4.39 -24.97
C ALA A 10 3.54 -4.29 -25.62
N ILE A 11 3.39 -4.83 -26.84
CA ILE A 11 2.10 -4.91 -27.55
C ILE A 11 1.09 -5.74 -26.75
N ALA A 12 1.50 -6.90 -26.23
CA ALA A 12 0.62 -7.76 -25.45
C ALA A 12 0.14 -7.09 -24.14
N LEU A 13 1.01 -6.33 -23.48
CA LEU A 13 0.71 -5.58 -22.26
C LEU A 13 0.07 -4.20 -22.53
N LYS A 14 -0.07 -3.79 -23.79
CA LYS A 14 -0.59 -2.48 -24.22
C LYS A 14 0.15 -1.31 -23.56
N ILE A 15 1.46 -1.40 -23.45
CA ILE A 15 2.34 -0.34 -22.93
C ILE A 15 3.38 0.05 -23.98
N SER A 16 3.92 1.25 -23.88
CA SER A 16 5.04 1.67 -24.72
C SER A 16 6.27 0.79 -24.46
N SER A 17 7.02 0.48 -25.53
CA SER A 17 8.31 -0.22 -25.48
C SER A 17 9.30 0.50 -24.57
N GLU A 18 9.40 1.82 -24.67
CA GLU A 18 10.24 2.66 -23.82
C GLU A 18 9.91 2.50 -22.33
N LYS A 19 8.62 2.44 -22.01
CA LYS A 19 8.15 2.27 -20.62
C LYS A 19 8.49 0.88 -20.09
N LEU A 20 8.34 -0.15 -20.93
CA LEU A 20 8.71 -1.51 -20.57
C LEU A 20 10.23 -1.64 -20.36
N ILE A 21 11.04 -1.02 -21.22
CA ILE A 21 12.50 -0.97 -21.09
C ILE A 21 12.88 -0.31 -19.76
N SER A 22 12.31 0.85 -19.45
CA SER A 22 12.51 1.53 -18.17
C SER A 22 12.21 0.63 -16.97
N GLN A 23 11.08 -0.09 -16.99
CA GLN A 23 10.69 -1.01 -15.91
C GLN A 23 11.59 -2.25 -15.81
N LEU A 24 12.08 -2.77 -16.93
CA LEU A 24 13.03 -3.88 -16.93
C LEU A 24 14.37 -3.46 -16.32
N ASN A 25 14.86 -2.26 -16.67
CA ASN A 25 16.06 -1.69 -16.10
C ASN A 25 15.92 -1.45 -14.58
N GLU A 26 14.77 -0.94 -14.13
CA GLU A 26 14.46 -0.83 -12.69
C GLU A 26 14.45 -2.19 -11.98
N ALA A 27 14.01 -3.25 -12.66
CA ALA A 27 14.02 -4.61 -12.14
C ALA A 27 15.41 -5.30 -12.20
N GLY A 28 16.46 -4.57 -12.62
CA GLY A 28 17.82 -5.08 -12.73
C GLY A 28 18.09 -5.90 -13.99
N VAL A 29 17.21 -5.83 -14.98
CA VAL A 29 17.39 -6.47 -16.29
C VAL A 29 17.78 -5.39 -17.30
N ASN A 30 19.07 -5.32 -17.64
CA ASN A 30 19.55 -4.39 -18.66
C ASN A 30 19.04 -4.80 -20.04
N VAL A 31 18.18 -3.97 -20.62
CA VAL A 31 17.68 -4.10 -21.99
C VAL A 31 17.71 -2.73 -22.65
N ASP A 32 18.28 -2.65 -23.84
CA ASP A 32 18.47 -1.36 -24.53
C ASP A 32 17.58 -1.24 -25.77
N LYS A 33 17.24 -2.35 -26.42
CA LYS A 33 16.54 -2.35 -27.71
C LYS A 33 15.21 -3.08 -27.65
N GLU A 34 14.26 -2.60 -28.44
CA GLU A 34 12.95 -3.24 -28.61
C GLU A 34 13.03 -4.64 -29.25
N ALA A 35 14.13 -4.90 -29.96
CA ALA A 35 14.42 -6.16 -30.62
C ALA A 35 15.03 -7.21 -29.69
N ASP A 36 15.46 -6.82 -28.49
CA ASP A 36 16.09 -7.75 -27.55
C ASP A 36 15.09 -8.82 -27.10
N GLU A 37 15.60 -10.04 -26.94
CA GLU A 37 14.80 -11.18 -26.48
C GLU A 37 14.70 -11.19 -24.96
N ILE A 38 13.47 -11.35 -24.47
CA ILE A 38 13.18 -11.51 -23.05
C ILE A 38 12.94 -13.01 -22.76
N THR A 39 13.73 -13.54 -21.84
CA THR A 39 13.62 -14.89 -21.27
C THR A 39 12.54 -14.94 -20.17
N ASN A 40 12.15 -16.15 -19.75
CA ASN A 40 11.17 -16.29 -18.67
C ASN A 40 11.68 -15.75 -17.33
N ASP A 41 12.98 -15.87 -17.05
CA ASP A 41 13.56 -15.39 -15.79
C ASP A 41 13.47 -13.87 -15.66
N GLN A 42 13.72 -13.16 -16.76
CA GLN A 42 13.58 -11.70 -16.82
C GLN A 42 12.12 -11.25 -16.62
N LYS A 43 11.15 -11.99 -17.16
CA LYS A 43 9.73 -11.74 -16.90
C LYS A 43 9.39 -11.93 -15.42
N MET A 44 9.97 -12.95 -14.78
CA MET A 44 9.78 -13.17 -13.35
C MET A 44 10.39 -12.06 -12.51
N SER A 45 11.59 -11.58 -12.84
CA SER A 45 12.20 -10.41 -12.18
C SER A 45 11.34 -9.16 -12.32
N LEU A 46 10.83 -8.86 -13.52
CA LEU A 46 9.89 -7.76 -13.74
C LEU A 46 8.63 -7.91 -12.89
N LEU A 47 8.02 -9.10 -12.87
CA LEU A 47 6.84 -9.36 -12.05
C LEU A 47 7.14 -9.22 -10.56
N ASN A 48 8.31 -9.66 -10.09
CA ASN A 48 8.75 -9.48 -8.71
C ASN A 48 8.87 -7.99 -8.35
N HIS A 49 9.49 -7.19 -9.22
CA HIS A 49 9.61 -5.73 -9.06
C HIS A 49 8.23 -5.06 -9.00
N LEU A 50 7.35 -5.35 -9.96
CA LEU A 50 5.99 -4.80 -9.99
C LEU A 50 5.18 -5.20 -8.75
N ARG A 51 5.31 -6.45 -8.28
CA ARG A 51 4.67 -6.89 -7.04
C ARG A 51 5.28 -6.26 -5.79
N GLY A 52 6.58 -5.95 -5.76
CA GLY A 52 7.20 -5.22 -4.65
C GLY A 52 6.80 -3.74 -4.63
N SER A 53 6.66 -3.13 -5.81
CA SER A 53 6.24 -1.75 -5.97
C SER A 53 4.75 -1.55 -5.62
N HIS A 54 3.88 -2.48 -6.03
CA HIS A 54 2.43 -2.42 -5.77
C HIS A 54 1.95 -3.21 -4.55
N GLY A 55 2.74 -4.17 -4.08
CA GLY A 55 2.41 -5.05 -2.96
C GLY A 55 3.03 -4.54 -1.67
N THR A 56 2.16 -4.05 -0.78
CA THR A 56 2.43 -3.94 0.67
C THR A 56 3.30 -2.78 1.19
N LYS A 57 3.19 -1.59 0.57
CA LYS A 57 3.05 -0.36 1.39
C LYS A 57 1.63 -0.19 1.98
N LYS A 58 0.88 -1.29 2.09
CA LYS A 58 0.14 -1.53 3.33
C LYS A 58 1.16 -1.84 4.43
N GLU A 59 1.90 -0.81 4.84
CA GLU A 59 1.85 -0.54 6.26
C GLU A 59 0.37 -0.33 6.52
N ILE A 60 -0.32 -1.42 6.89
CA ILE A 60 -1.44 -1.27 7.78
C ILE A 60 -0.78 -0.72 9.04
N LYS A 61 -0.53 0.60 9.05
CA LYS A 61 -0.64 1.40 10.26
C LYS A 61 -2.09 1.23 10.68
N SER A 62 -2.40 0.03 11.14
CA SER A 62 -3.52 -0.23 12.01
C SER A 62 -3.32 0.82 13.08
N PRO A 63 -4.20 1.81 13.25
CA PRO A 63 -4.02 2.73 14.35
C PRO A 63 -3.98 1.85 15.60
N SER A 64 -2.83 1.78 16.26
CA SER A 64 -2.57 0.92 17.42
C SER A 64 -3.35 1.38 18.67
N LYS A 65 -4.22 2.36 18.50
CA LYS A 65 -5.10 2.90 19.52
C LYS A 65 -6.33 3.54 18.84
N LEU A 66 -7.45 2.83 18.82
CA LEU A 66 -8.75 3.48 18.73
C LEU A 66 -9.05 4.03 20.13
N THR A 67 -8.56 5.23 20.44
CA THR A 67 -8.87 5.89 21.71
C THR A 67 -10.30 6.42 21.61
N VAL A 68 -11.27 5.61 22.06
CA VAL A 68 -12.64 6.09 22.27
C VAL A 68 -12.59 7.08 23.43
N ASN A 69 -12.76 8.37 23.14
CA ASN A 69 -12.97 9.39 24.16
C ASN A 69 -14.31 9.10 24.85
N ARG A 70 -14.26 8.36 25.95
CA ARG A 70 -15.43 8.09 26.80
C ARG A 70 -15.91 9.43 27.36
N ARG A 71 -17.14 9.82 27.03
CA ARG A 71 -17.82 10.99 27.60
C ARG A 71 -17.80 10.89 29.13
N SER A 72 -17.01 11.72 29.81
CA SER A 72 -17.05 11.82 31.26
C SER A 72 -18.19 12.75 31.65
N GLN A 73 -19.27 12.21 32.22
CA GLN A 73 -20.22 13.05 32.92
C GLN A 73 -19.62 13.40 34.28
N SER A 74 -19.41 14.70 34.52
CA SER A 74 -18.94 15.21 35.80
C SER A 74 -20.15 15.52 36.66
N GLU A 75 -20.45 14.68 37.65
CA GLU A 75 -21.47 14.98 38.65
C GLU A 75 -20.84 15.81 39.78
N LEU A 76 -21.30 17.05 39.97
CA LEU A 76 -20.92 17.86 41.13
C LEU A 76 -21.73 17.41 42.35
N LYS A 77 -21.08 16.68 43.26
CA LYS A 77 -21.67 16.36 44.57
C LYS A 77 -21.56 17.56 45.49
N LEU A 78 -22.65 18.33 45.56
CA LEU A 78 -22.82 19.40 46.55
C LEU A 78 -23.24 18.76 47.88
N SER A 79 -22.38 18.80 48.90
CA SER A 79 -22.76 18.44 50.26
C SER A 79 -23.67 19.53 50.83
N GLY A 80 -24.96 19.45 50.52
CA GLY A 80 -25.99 20.18 51.24
C GLY A 80 -26.12 19.59 52.65
N GLY A 81 -26.04 20.45 53.67
CA GLY A 81 -26.24 20.05 55.05
C GLY A 81 -27.55 19.27 55.22
N PHE A 82 -27.45 18.14 55.93
CA PHE A 82 -28.55 17.32 56.43
C PHE A 82 -29.52 16.75 55.36
N GLY A 83 -29.15 15.60 54.78
CA GLY A 83 -30.11 14.52 54.52
C GLY A 83 -30.61 14.27 53.10
N THR A 84 -30.27 15.03 52.07
CA THR A 84 -30.63 14.65 50.68
C THR A 84 -29.58 15.12 49.69
N SER A 85 -28.78 14.19 49.17
CA SER A 85 -27.86 14.45 48.06
C SER A 85 -28.66 14.60 46.76
N ARG A 86 -28.65 15.79 46.15
CA ARG A 86 -29.17 16.02 44.78
C ARG A 86 -28.02 15.95 43.79
N THR A 87 -28.13 15.06 42.81
CA THR A 87 -27.19 14.96 41.70
C THR A 87 -27.70 15.81 40.53
N VAL A 88 -26.85 16.65 39.96
CA VAL A 88 -27.17 17.45 38.77
C VAL A 88 -26.14 17.14 37.69
N ASN A 89 -26.62 16.77 36.50
CA ASN A 89 -25.79 16.53 35.34
C ASN A 89 -25.56 17.86 34.61
N VAL A 90 -24.30 18.16 34.28
CA VAL A 90 -23.90 19.30 33.43
C VAL A 90 -23.55 18.85 32.02
#